data_AF-C4J8G6-F1
#
_entry.id   AF-C4J8G6-F1
#
_cell.length_a   1.000
_cell.length_b   1.000
_cell.length_c   1.000
_cell.angle_alpha   90.00
_cell.angle_beta   90.00
_cell.angle_gamma   90.00
#
_symmetry.space_group_name_H-M   'P 1'
#
loop_
_entity.id
_entity.type
_entity.pdbx_description
1 polymer ?
#
loop_
_entity_poly.entity_id
_entity_poly.type
_entity_poly.pdbx_seq_one_letter_code
_entity_poly.pdbx_strand_id
1 'polypeptide(L)'
;MFNPQDYGFVTAKVACCGQGPYNGIGLCTPASNVCPNRDVYAYWDAFHPTERANRIIVAQFMHGSTDHISPMNISTILAMDNRGD
;
A
#
# COMPACT_ATOMS: atom_id res chain seq x y z
N MET A 1 2.14 -10.38 3.30
CA MET A 1 2.20 -10.36 1.82
C MET A 1 3.16 -11.45 1.36
N PHE A 2 2.71 -12.70 1.34
CA PHE A 2 3.57 -13.85 1.00
C PHE A 2 3.84 -13.94 -0.51
N ASN A 3 2.93 -13.41 -1.34
CA ASN A 3 3.13 -13.29 -2.78
C ASN A 3 2.72 -11.87 -3.26
N PRO A 4 3.68 -10.98 -3.58
CA PRO A 4 3.35 -9.63 -4.03
C PRO A 4 2.64 -9.60 -5.40
N GLN A 5 2.76 -10.67 -6.19
CA GLN A 5 2.15 -10.77 -7.51
C GLN A 5 0.63 -10.89 -7.47
N ASP A 6 0.07 -11.44 -6.38
CA ASP A 6 -1.39 -11.51 -6.19
C ASP A 6 -2.03 -10.11 -6.14
N TYR A 7 -1.22 -9.10 -5.83
CA TYR A 7 -1.60 -7.70 -5.78
C TYR A 7 -1.03 -6.89 -6.97
N GLY A 8 -0.43 -7.57 -7.96
CA GLY A 8 0.18 -6.96 -9.13
C GLY A 8 1.48 -6.19 -8.85
N PHE A 9 2.19 -6.50 -7.75
CA PHE A 9 3.49 -5.93 -7.46
C PHE A 9 4.62 -6.90 -7.78
N VAL A 10 5.61 -6.46 -8.56
CA VAL A 10 6.78 -7.28 -8.91
C VAL A 10 7.62 -7.64 -7.68
N THR A 11 7.57 -6.82 -6.62
CA THR A 11 8.29 -7.05 -5.37
C THR A 11 7.66 -6.34 -4.18
N ALA A 12 7.82 -6.94 -3.00
CA ALA A 12 7.61 -6.30 -1.69
C ALA A 12 8.90 -6.27 -0.84
N LYS A 13 10.05 -6.61 -1.44
CA LYS A 13 11.35 -6.69 -0.75
C LYS A 13 12.32 -5.58 -1.15
N VAL A 14 12.08 -4.92 -2.27
CA VAL A 14 12.92 -3.84 -2.81
C VAL A 14 12.08 -2.58 -2.89
N ALA A 15 12.60 -1.45 -2.39
CA ALA A 15 11.91 -0.17 -2.44
C ALA A 15 12.06 0.52 -3.80
N CYS A 16 11.07 1.33 -4.18
CA CYS A 16 11.14 2.09 -5.42
C CYS A 16 12.20 3.21 -5.37
N CYS A 17 12.32 3.91 -4.25
CA CYS A 17 13.24 5.03 -4.03
C CYS A 17 14.21 4.74 -2.86
N GLY A 18 15.50 4.88 -3.12
CA GLY A 18 16.52 4.83 -2.08
C GLY A 18 17.90 4.50 -2.63
N GLN A 19 18.72 3.85 -1.81
CA GLN A 19 20.06 3.43 -2.19
C GLN A 19 20.50 2.16 -1.42
N GLY A 20 21.62 1.57 -1.86
CA GLY A 20 22.20 0.37 -1.24
C GLY A 20 21.36 -0.90 -1.44
N PRO A 21 21.63 -1.95 -0.64
CA PRO A 21 20.87 -3.20 -0.65
C PRO A 21 19.36 -2.96 -0.57
N TYR A 22 18.61 -3.67 -1.42
CA TYR A 22 17.15 -3.57 -1.53
C TYR A 22 16.61 -2.16 -1.81
N ASN A 23 17.48 -1.24 -2.24
CA ASN A 23 17.17 0.18 -2.38
C ASN A 23 16.62 0.81 -1.07
N GLY A 24 16.97 0.24 0.09
CA GLY A 24 16.32 0.51 1.38
C GLY A 24 17.17 1.27 2.40
N ILE A 25 18.31 1.86 1.99
CA ILE A 25 19.19 2.59 2.92
C ILE A 25 18.96 4.10 2.82
N GLY A 26 18.83 4.75 3.98
CA GLY A 26 18.76 6.20 4.08
C GLY A 26 17.45 6.80 3.58
N LEU A 27 17.42 8.13 3.48
CA LEU A 27 16.26 8.86 3.00
C LEU A 27 16.15 8.80 1.48
N CYS A 28 14.92 8.79 0.97
CA CYS A 28 14.65 9.06 -0.44
C CYS A 28 14.92 10.55 -0.72
N THR A 29 15.93 10.85 -1.52
CA THR A 29 16.34 12.21 -1.89
C THR A 29 16.47 12.34 -3.41
N PRO A 30 16.65 13.55 -3.97
CA PRO A 30 16.89 13.70 -5.41
C PRO A 30 18.11 12.95 -5.95
N ALA A 31 19.05 12.54 -5.10
CA ALA A 31 20.22 11.74 -5.48
C ALA A 31 19.98 10.22 -5.41
N SER A 32 18.80 9.79 -4.96
CA SER A 32 18.46 8.37 -4.80
C SER A 32 18.13 7.69 -6.12
N ASN A 33 18.29 6.37 -6.16
CA ASN A 33 17.78 5.57 -7.28
C ASN A 33 16.25 5.49 -7.16
N VAL A 34 15.55 5.87 -8.22
CA VAL A 34 14.09 5.81 -8.29
C VAL A 34 13.68 4.82 -9.38
N CYS A 35 12.76 3.92 -9.05
CA CYS A 35 12.24 2.94 -9.99
C CYS A 35 11.45 3.63 -11.12
N PRO A 36 11.46 3.08 -12.36
CA PRO A 36 10.80 3.71 -13.50
C PRO A 36 9.27 3.65 -13.41
N ASN A 37 8.72 2.68 -12.69
CA ASN A 37 7.29 2.51 -12.49
C ASN A 37 6.98 2.17 -11.02
N ARG A 38 6.46 3.15 -10.28
CA ARG A 38 6.08 2.99 -8.86
C ARG A 38 4.83 2.11 -8.66
N ASP A 39 4.01 1.92 -9.69
CA ASP A 39 2.78 1.13 -9.61
C ASP A 39 3.04 -0.37 -9.57
N VAL A 40 4.28 -0.83 -9.77
CA VAL A 40 4.62 -2.25 -9.64
C VAL A 40 5.42 -2.57 -8.37
N TYR A 41 5.67 -1.59 -7.50
CA TYR A 41 6.38 -1.77 -6.24
C TYR A 41 5.42 -1.61 -5.06
N ALA A 42 5.52 -2.49 -4.06
CA ALA A 42 4.71 -2.37 -2.85
C ALA A 42 5.18 -1.20 -1.96
N TYR A 43 6.48 -0.91 -1.95
CA TYR A 43 7.11 0.11 -1.10
C TYR A 43 7.73 1.25 -1.91
N TRP A 44 7.45 2.49 -1.49
CA TRP A 44 8.09 3.69 -2.02
C TRP A 44 9.52 3.80 -1.51
N ASP A 45 9.73 3.76 -0.21
CA ASP A 45 11.05 3.74 0.43
C ASP A 45 11.13 2.57 1.43
N ALA A 46 12.14 2.54 2.31
CA ALA A 46 12.33 1.46 3.28
C ALA A 46 11.18 1.31 4.31
N PHE A 47 10.31 2.31 4.44
CA PHE A 47 9.28 2.39 5.47
C PHE A 47 7.87 2.58 4.90
N HIS A 48 7.73 3.38 3.84
CA HIS A 48 6.43 3.82 3.33
C HIS A 48 5.96 3.00 2.13
N PRO A 49 4.68 2.59 2.08
CA PRO A 49 4.08 1.98 0.90
C PRO A 49 3.96 2.96 -0.28
N THR A 50 3.89 2.44 -1.50
CA THR A 50 3.54 3.27 -2.66
C THR A 50 2.09 3.72 -2.61
N GLU A 51 1.74 4.75 -3.37
CA GLU A 51 0.34 5.18 -3.54
C GLU A 51 -0.56 4.02 -3.96
N ARG A 52 -0.11 3.17 -4.89
CA ARG A 52 -0.89 2.01 -5.33
C ARG A 52 -1.12 1.01 -4.20
N ALA A 53 -0.11 0.72 -3.39
CA ALA A 53 -0.28 -0.13 -2.20
C ALA A 53 -1.30 0.48 -1.22
N ASN A 54 -1.22 1.79 -0.98
CA ASN A 54 -2.22 2.48 -0.15
C ASN A 54 -3.64 2.39 -0.72
N ARG A 55 -3.83 2.54 -2.04
CA ARG A 55 -5.15 2.39 -2.68
C ARG A 55 -5.74 0.99 -2.46
N ILE A 56 -4.92 -0.06 -2.54
CA ILE A 56 -5.37 -1.44 -2.28
C ILE A 56 -5.79 -1.60 -0.82
N ILE A 57 -4.97 -1.10 0.12
CA ILE A 57 -5.28 -1.17 1.56
C ILE A 57 -6.60 -0.45 1.87
N VAL A 58 -6.76 0.78 1.37
CA VAL A 58 -7.98 1.57 1.58
C VAL A 58 -9.19 0.90 0.93
N ALA A 59 -9.04 0.27 -0.25
CA ALA A 59 -10.13 -0.48 -0.86
C ALA A 59 -10.62 -1.64 0.03
N GLN A 60 -9.71 -2.33 0.72
CA GLN A 60 -10.09 -3.35 1.71
C GLN A 60 -10.81 -2.76 2.91
N PHE A 61 -10.40 -1.59 3.40
CA PHE A 61 -11.10 -0.92 4.51
C PHE A 61 -12.48 -0.39 4.11
N MET A 62 -12.62 0.07 2.87
CA MET A 62 -13.87 0.63 2.37
C MET A 62 -14.89 -0.45 2.03
N HIS A 63 -14.46 -1.56 1.43
CA HIS A 63 -15.38 -2.54 0.81
C HIS A 63 -15.04 -4.01 1.12
N GLY A 64 -13.93 -4.28 1.80
CA GLY A 64 -13.47 -5.63 2.10
C GLY A 64 -14.27 -6.33 3.20
N SER A 65 -13.82 -7.55 3.54
CA SER A 65 -14.40 -8.34 4.62
C SER A 65 -14.06 -7.75 6.00
N THR A 66 -14.73 -8.27 7.03
CA THR A 66 -14.50 -7.89 8.42
C THR A 66 -13.16 -8.35 8.98
N ASP A 67 -12.39 -9.12 8.22
CA ASP A 67 -11.05 -9.58 8.61
C ASP A 67 -10.03 -8.42 8.61
N HIS A 68 -10.30 -7.36 7.84
CA HIS A 68 -9.42 -6.19 7.71
C HIS A 68 -9.86 -5.00 8.58
N ILE A 69 -11.16 -4.85 8.79
CA ILE A 69 -11.76 -3.80 9.61
C ILE A 69 -13.04 -4.36 10.25
N SER A 70 -13.18 -4.21 11.56
CA SER A 70 -14.26 -4.84 12.34
C SER A 70 -15.02 -3.78 13.14
N PRO A 71 -16.36 -3.91 13.33
CA PRO A 71 -17.23 -5.04 12.97
C PRO A 71 -17.77 -5.03 11.53
N MET A 72 -17.49 -3.98 10.76
CA MET A 72 -17.92 -3.83 9.37
C MET A 72 -16.99 -2.85 8.64
N ASN A 73 -17.04 -2.84 7.30
CA ASN A 73 -16.27 -1.90 6.51
C ASN A 73 -16.84 -0.47 6.54
N ILE A 74 -16.00 0.49 6.13
CA ILE A 74 -16.32 1.92 6.23
C ILE A 74 -17.55 2.26 5.38
N SER A 75 -17.74 1.63 4.22
CA SER A 75 -18.93 1.89 3.39
C SER A 75 -20.20 1.47 4.09
N THR A 76 -20.19 0.36 4.83
CA THR A 76 -21.33 -0.07 5.64
C THR A 76 -21.63 0.92 6.75
N ILE A 77 -20.62 1.39 7.50
CA ILE A 77 -20.81 2.39 8.56
C ILE A 77 -21.39 3.68 7.98
N LEU A 78 -20.83 4.18 6.87
CA LEU A 78 -21.33 5.39 6.22
C LEU A 78 -22.77 5.21 5.73
N ALA A 79 -23.13 4.02 5.23
CA ALA A 79 -24.50 3.73 4.82
C ALA A 79 -25.48 3.64 6.00
N MET A 80 -25.02 3.27 7.20
CA MET A 80 -25.82 3.25 8.44
C MET A 80 -25.99 4.66 9.04
N ASP A 81 -24.91 5.43 9.09
CA ASP A 81 -24.94 6.83 9.56
C ASP A 81 -25.90 7.69 8.72
N ASN A 82 -25.86 7.52 7.39
CA ASN A 82 -26.79 8.19 6.47
C ASN A 82 -28.27 7.77 6.66
N ARG A 83 -28.55 6.69 7.41
CA ARG A 83 -29.92 6.25 7.72
C ARG A 83 -30.43 6.79 9.06
N GLY A 84 -29.58 7.45 9.85
CA GLY A 84 -29.97 8.13 11.09
C GLY A 84 -30.24 7.21 12.27
N ASP A 85 -29.60 6.03 12.30
CA ASP A 85 -29.68 5.06 13.40
C ASP A 85 -28.77 5.45 14.58
#